data_AF-A0A956H281-F1
#
_entry.id   AF-A0A956H281-F1
#
_cell.length_a   1.000
_cell.length_b   1.000
_cell.length_c   1.000
_cell.angle_alpha   90.00
_cell.angle_beta   90.00
_cell.angle_gamma   90.00
#
_symmetry.space_group_name_H-M   'P 1'
#
loop_
_entity.id
_entity.type
_entity.pdbx_description
1 polymer ?
#
loop_
_entity_poly.entity_id
_entity_poly.type
_entity_poly.pdbx_seq_one_letter_code
_entity_poly.pdbx_strand_id
1 'polypeptide(L)'
;MKRATLAHMGIFDRFRRKPSAEPQTPAQLFEALKEALVTGEAQRFEALCREHRAEIVAAFPSWQKPGKAPEDLETTVQVLGTTAQFLATALGEPEPWRRLTEPEDNPFVRWQAAREGIMQRVEVLDYAGAVERALALLVDLDSCSGSGRDQEEEITRGMLGQLLRHLGRVDEALPHLEWTLARCQAQGDAEGIGVYLRQLHEADRDRGRPSTWALRLAEHLEANGDADEAAWLRSVVRRFPEGEPLLRMVVSVDGRRFELDEARLEEGRTVQVLFQRNREVLAPAQRWTERGREHGSGERFEEAIACFVAAAEADVHDP
;
A
#
# COMPACT_ATOMS: atom_id res chain seq x y z
N MET A 1 65.33 46.35 33.62
CA MET A 1 65.31 45.41 34.78
C MET A 1 63.85 45.16 35.16
N LYS A 2 63.46 43.88 35.35
CA LYS A 2 62.14 43.33 35.76
C LYS A 2 61.05 43.32 34.67
N ARG A 3 60.82 42.19 33.98
CA ARG A 3 60.02 40.96 34.31
C ARG A 3 58.51 41.15 34.10
N ALA A 4 57.97 40.38 33.15
CA ALA A 4 56.57 40.18 32.86
C ALA A 4 55.90 39.20 33.83
N THR A 5 54.58 39.33 34.06
CA THR A 5 53.60 38.22 33.92
C THR A 5 52.13 38.66 34.00
N LEU A 6 51.40 38.33 32.93
CA LEU A 6 50.10 37.62 32.82
C LEU A 6 48.80 38.19 33.43
N ALA A 7 47.82 38.23 32.53
CA ALA A 7 46.42 38.58 32.66
C ALA A 7 45.57 37.48 33.31
N HIS A 8 44.45 37.89 33.91
CA HIS A 8 43.29 37.03 34.12
C HIS A 8 42.04 37.71 33.53
N MET A 9 41.68 37.28 32.31
CA MET A 9 40.36 37.48 31.74
C MET A 9 39.40 36.47 32.39
N GLY A 10 38.33 36.97 33.02
CA GLY A 10 37.28 36.15 33.60
C GLY A 10 36.48 35.40 32.52
N ILE A 11 36.27 34.12 32.76
CA ILE A 11 35.66 33.11 31.87
C ILE A 11 34.11 33.18 31.83
N PHE A 12 33.47 34.18 32.46
CA PHE A 12 32.02 34.17 32.67
C PHE A 12 31.17 35.12 31.81
N ASP A 13 31.76 35.84 30.84
CA ASP A 13 31.00 36.82 30.03
C ASP A 13 30.46 36.29 28.68
N ARG A 14 30.46 34.96 28.45
CA ARG A 14 30.14 34.37 27.13
C ARG A 14 28.74 33.76 26.96
N PHE A 15 27.82 33.92 27.91
CA PHE A 15 26.45 33.39 27.81
C PHE A 15 25.36 34.44 28.03
N ARG A 16 25.39 35.52 27.24
CA ARG A 16 24.21 36.35 27.01
C ARG A 16 23.79 36.16 25.56
N ARG A 17 23.04 35.07 25.28
CA ARG A 17 22.25 34.94 24.05
C ARG A 17 21.39 36.20 23.96
N LYS A 18 21.49 36.94 22.85
CA LYS A 18 20.57 38.04 22.54
C LYS A 18 19.13 37.51 22.67
N PRO A 19 18.18 38.26 23.23
CA PRO A 19 16.78 37.90 23.10
C PRO A 19 16.50 37.76 21.60
N SER A 20 16.05 36.57 21.20
CA SER A 20 15.53 36.32 19.85
C SER A 20 14.53 37.42 19.56
N ALA A 21 14.68 38.13 18.45
CA ALA A 21 13.71 39.13 18.05
C ALA A 21 12.33 38.47 18.03
N GLU A 22 11.33 39.10 18.67
CA GLU A 22 9.94 38.63 18.63
C GLU A 22 9.55 38.38 17.16
N PRO A 23 8.94 37.22 16.85
CA PRO A 23 8.55 36.93 15.48
C PRO A 23 7.55 37.98 15.00
N GLN A 24 7.94 38.77 14.00
CA GLN A 24 7.14 39.92 13.51
C GLN A 24 6.20 39.54 12.36
N THR A 25 6.30 38.31 11.85
CA THR A 25 5.52 37.83 10.71
C THR A 25 5.06 36.38 10.91
N PRO A 26 3.94 35.98 10.27
CA PRO A 26 3.46 34.59 10.30
C PRO A 26 4.51 33.55 9.90
N ALA A 27 5.40 33.88 8.95
CA ALA A 27 6.46 32.97 8.51
C ALA A 27 7.57 32.83 9.57
N GLN A 28 7.99 33.93 10.20
CA GLN A 28 8.98 33.89 11.28
C GLN A 28 8.45 33.15 12.51
N LEU A 29 7.16 33.28 12.81
CA LEU A 29 6.52 32.57 13.90
C LEU A 29 6.48 31.06 13.62
N PHE A 30 6.17 30.65 12.39
CA PHE A 30 6.21 29.25 11.96
C PHE A 30 7.62 28.66 12.11
N GLU A 31 8.65 29.37 11.63
CA GLU A 31 10.05 28.95 11.78
C GLU A 31 10.51 28.90 13.24
N ALA A 32 10.04 29.81 14.10
CA ALA A 32 10.36 29.79 15.53
C ALA A 32 9.71 28.59 16.25
N LEU A 33 8.46 28.25 15.91
CA LEU A 33 7.78 27.05 16.42
C LEU A 33 8.49 25.78 15.93
N LYS A 34 8.91 25.77 14.67
CA LYS A 34 9.67 24.68 14.06
C LYS A 34 11.03 24.48 14.71
N GLU A 35 11.79 25.54 14.91
CA GLU A 35 13.08 25.50 15.60
C GLU A 35 12.90 24.93 17.02
N ALA A 36 11.93 25.44 17.78
CA ALA A 36 11.66 24.97 19.14
C ALA A 36 11.29 23.48 19.18
N LEU A 37 10.52 22.99 18.20
CA LEU A 37 10.13 21.59 18.12
C LEU A 37 11.29 20.67 17.74
N VAL A 38 12.08 21.05 16.72
CA VAL A 38 13.24 20.27 16.25
C VAL A 38 14.36 20.20 17.30
N THR A 39 14.55 21.28 18.06
CA THR A 39 15.56 21.35 19.13
C THR A 39 15.09 20.75 20.46
N GLY A 40 13.81 20.35 20.57
CA GLY A 40 13.24 19.78 21.80
C GLY A 40 12.98 20.82 22.91
N GLU A 41 12.93 22.11 22.58
CA GLU A 41 12.68 23.20 23.52
C GLU A 41 11.17 23.34 23.84
N ALA A 42 10.58 22.33 24.49
CA ALA A 42 9.14 22.25 24.76
C ALA A 42 8.58 23.49 25.47
N GLN A 43 9.26 24.02 26.49
CA GLN A 43 8.80 25.22 27.21
C GLN A 43 8.73 26.46 26.31
N ARG A 44 9.68 26.59 25.38
CA ARG A 44 9.70 27.70 24.41
C ARG A 44 8.58 27.55 23.40
N PHE A 45 8.34 26.34 22.90
CA PHE A 45 7.22 26.04 22.01
C PHE A 45 5.89 26.42 22.65
N GLU A 46 5.64 25.97 23.89
CA GLU A 46 4.39 26.29 24.58
C GLU A 46 4.25 27.78 24.89
N ALA A 47 5.35 28.47 25.22
CA ALA A 47 5.36 29.91 25.45
C ALA A 47 4.96 30.67 24.18
N LEU A 48 5.57 30.33 23.03
CA LEU A 48 5.23 30.91 21.72
C LEU A 48 3.74 30.68 21.39
N CYS A 49 3.23 29.48 21.63
CA CYS A 49 1.81 29.17 21.42
C CYS A 49 0.87 29.99 22.31
N ARG A 50 1.24 30.24 23.57
CA ARG A 50 0.44 31.03 24.51
C ARG A 50 0.47 32.52 24.17
N GLU A 51 1.66 33.04 23.87
CA GLU A 51 1.90 34.46 23.60
C GLU A 51 1.29 34.90 22.27
N HIS A 52 1.48 34.10 21.22
CA HIS A 52 1.04 34.43 19.87
C HIS A 52 -0.27 33.72 19.46
N ARG A 53 -1.07 33.24 20.42
CA ARG A 53 -2.29 32.43 20.17
C ARG A 53 -3.15 32.96 19.01
N ALA A 54 -3.56 34.23 19.06
CA ALA A 54 -4.46 34.81 18.07
C ALA A 54 -3.81 34.93 16.67
N GLU A 55 -2.52 35.26 16.63
CA GLU A 55 -1.74 35.37 15.40
C GLU A 55 -1.55 34.00 14.76
N ILE A 56 -1.29 32.97 15.56
CA ILE A 56 -1.18 31.59 15.11
C ILE A 56 -2.50 31.14 14.51
N VAL A 57 -3.63 31.30 15.20
CA VAL A 57 -4.95 30.90 14.71
C VAL A 57 -5.30 31.61 13.40
N ALA A 58 -5.02 32.91 13.29
CA ALA A 58 -5.26 33.68 12.07
C ALA A 58 -4.35 33.27 10.91
N ALA A 59 -3.08 32.97 11.18
CA ALA A 59 -2.09 32.58 10.18
C ALA A 59 -2.18 31.10 9.75
N PHE A 60 -2.74 30.24 10.60
CA PHE A 60 -2.76 28.79 10.43
C PHE A 60 -3.20 28.33 9.02
N PRO A 61 -4.26 28.89 8.39
CA PRO A 61 -4.68 28.48 7.05
C PRO A 61 -3.61 28.71 5.97
N SER A 62 -2.79 29.75 6.11
CA SER A 62 -1.71 30.06 5.17
C SER A 62 -0.55 29.09 5.27
N TRP A 63 -0.31 28.52 6.45
CA TRP A 63 0.72 27.51 6.67
C TRP A 63 0.35 26.13 6.10
N GLN A 64 -0.96 25.85 5.96
CA GLN A 64 -1.46 24.63 5.31
C GLN A 64 -1.26 24.63 3.79
N LYS A 65 -1.07 25.80 3.18
CA LYS A 65 -0.94 25.97 1.72
C LYS A 65 0.35 26.71 1.36
N PRO A 66 1.54 26.15 1.66
CA PRO A 66 2.77 26.77 1.22
C PRO A 66 2.77 26.81 -0.32
N GLY A 67 2.96 28.00 -0.91
CA GLY A 67 2.87 28.19 -2.37
C GLY A 67 3.85 27.33 -3.19
N LYS A 68 4.85 26.74 -2.52
CA LYS A 68 5.71 25.66 -3.01
C LYS A 68 5.80 24.61 -1.90
N ALA A 69 5.84 23.32 -2.26
CA ALA A 69 6.07 22.25 -1.28
C ALA A 69 7.36 22.53 -0.47
N PRO A 70 7.31 22.47 0.87
CA PRO A 70 8.48 22.69 1.70
C PRO A 70 9.52 21.58 1.48
N GLU A 71 10.81 21.93 1.57
CA GLU A 71 11.91 20.95 1.46
C GLU A 71 11.86 19.89 2.56
N ASP A 72 11.24 20.21 3.71
CA ASP A 72 11.07 19.32 4.86
C ASP A 72 9.60 19.13 5.25
N LEU A 73 8.88 18.43 4.37
CA LEU A 73 7.46 18.14 4.53
C LEU A 73 7.12 17.46 5.87
N GLU A 74 7.92 16.49 6.31
CA GLU A 74 7.70 15.75 7.56
C GLU A 74 7.74 16.68 8.79
N THR A 75 8.80 17.48 8.91
CA THR A 75 8.94 18.49 9.97
C THR A 75 7.79 19.50 9.93
N THR A 76 7.41 19.95 8.73
CA THR A 76 6.30 20.89 8.54
C THR A 76 4.98 20.32 9.03
N VAL A 77 4.67 19.06 8.69
CA VAL A 77 3.47 18.35 9.15
C VAL A 77 3.50 18.18 10.67
N GLN A 78 4.65 17.83 11.24
CA GLN A 78 4.82 17.66 12.68
C GLN A 78 4.58 18.97 13.45
N VAL A 79 5.10 20.10 12.94
CA VAL A 79 4.89 21.42 13.54
C VAL A 79 3.42 21.83 13.47
N LEU A 80 2.77 21.66 12.32
CA LEU A 80 1.34 21.94 12.15
C LEU A 80 0.48 21.10 13.10
N GLY A 81 0.73 19.79 13.15
CA GLY A 81 -0.01 18.86 14.01
C GLY A 81 0.17 19.17 15.50
N THR A 82 1.41 19.36 15.95
CA THR A 82 1.71 19.63 17.37
C THR A 82 1.14 20.98 17.80
N THR A 83 1.25 22.01 16.95
CA THR A 83 0.71 23.34 17.23
C THR A 83 -0.81 23.31 17.34
N ALA A 84 -1.48 22.68 16.38
CA ALA A 84 -2.93 22.54 16.38
C ALA A 84 -3.44 21.74 17.59
N GLN A 85 -2.77 20.64 17.94
CA GLN A 85 -3.13 19.83 19.10
C GLN A 85 -2.98 20.62 20.40
N PHE A 86 -1.88 21.35 20.55
CA PHE A 86 -1.64 22.18 21.73
C PHE A 86 -2.67 23.30 21.86
N LEU A 87 -3.01 23.98 20.77
CA LEU A 87 -4.05 25.01 20.74
C LEU A 87 -5.42 24.44 21.17
N ALA A 88 -5.80 23.27 20.65
CA ALA A 88 -7.07 22.65 20.98
C ALA A 88 -7.15 22.17 22.44
N THR A 89 -6.09 21.53 22.94
CA THR A 89 -6.10 20.87 24.25
C THR A 89 -5.74 21.80 25.41
N ALA A 90 -4.78 22.71 25.22
CA ALA A 90 -4.27 23.57 26.28
C ALA A 90 -4.85 24.99 26.26
N LEU A 91 -5.26 25.49 25.08
CA LEU A 91 -5.67 26.90 24.91
C LEU A 91 -7.15 27.08 24.52
N GLY A 92 -7.88 25.99 24.33
CA GLY A 92 -9.31 26.01 23.99
C GLY A 92 -9.59 26.56 22.58
N GLU A 93 -8.63 26.42 21.67
CA GLU A 93 -8.74 26.82 20.26
C GLU A 93 -8.84 25.57 19.38
N PRO A 94 -10.03 24.98 19.21
CA PRO A 94 -10.18 23.72 18.47
C PRO A 94 -10.05 23.89 16.95
N GLU A 95 -10.23 25.10 16.42
CA GLU A 95 -10.34 25.34 14.98
C GLU A 95 -9.09 24.90 14.17
N PRO A 96 -7.83 25.20 14.56
CA PRO A 96 -6.66 24.66 13.87
C PRO A 96 -6.61 23.13 13.83
N TRP A 97 -7.02 22.47 14.92
CA TRP A 97 -7.08 21.00 15.00
C TRP A 97 -8.18 20.44 14.11
N ARG A 98 -9.37 21.02 14.15
CA ARG A 98 -10.48 20.68 13.25
C ARG A 98 -10.08 20.83 11.79
N ARG A 99 -9.40 21.90 11.40
CA ARG A 99 -8.92 22.08 10.02
C ARG A 99 -7.93 21.02 9.54
N LEU A 100 -7.22 20.34 10.44
CA LEU A 100 -6.34 19.22 10.09
C LEU A 100 -7.07 17.87 10.10
N THR A 101 -8.15 17.74 10.88
CA THR A 101 -8.74 16.45 11.24
C THR A 101 -10.18 16.26 10.76
N GLU A 102 -10.92 17.33 10.49
CA GLU A 102 -12.32 17.28 10.05
C GLU A 102 -12.44 17.00 8.54
N PRO A 103 -13.54 16.35 8.13
CA PRO A 103 -13.53 15.49 6.94
C PRO A 103 -13.74 16.20 5.61
N GLU A 104 -14.29 17.41 5.58
CA GLU A 104 -14.81 17.99 4.34
C GLU A 104 -13.72 18.29 3.30
N ASP A 105 -12.50 18.64 3.75
CA ASP A 105 -11.39 18.99 2.86
C ASP A 105 -10.15 18.10 3.01
N ASN A 106 -10.15 17.08 3.88
CA ASN A 106 -8.98 16.21 4.05
C ASN A 106 -8.96 15.11 2.96
N PRO A 107 -8.03 15.17 1.98
CA PRO A 107 -7.97 14.18 0.91
C PRO A 107 -7.70 12.77 1.44
N PHE A 108 -6.91 12.60 2.49
CA PHE A 108 -6.59 11.28 3.04
C PHE A 108 -7.81 10.57 3.62
N VAL A 109 -8.69 11.29 4.31
CA VAL A 109 -9.94 10.73 4.85
C VAL A 109 -10.85 10.28 3.72
N ARG A 110 -10.96 11.09 2.65
CA ARG A 110 -11.76 10.73 1.47
C ARG A 110 -11.19 9.52 0.74
N TRP A 111 -9.87 9.46 0.55
CA TRP A 111 -9.22 8.31 -0.07
C TRP A 111 -9.37 7.04 0.76
N GLN A 112 -9.20 7.13 2.08
CA GLN A 112 -9.44 6.00 2.98
C GLN A 112 -10.88 5.50 2.88
N ALA A 113 -11.87 6.39 2.94
CA ALA A 113 -13.28 6.03 2.78
C ALA A 113 -13.58 5.43 1.40
N ALA A 114 -12.94 5.93 0.34
CA ALA A 114 -13.07 5.36 -1.00
C ALA A 114 -12.52 3.93 -1.06
N ARG A 115 -11.35 3.66 -0.46
CA ARG A 115 -10.77 2.31 -0.35
C ARG A 115 -11.64 1.37 0.46
N GLU A 116 -12.13 1.81 1.62
CA GLU A 116 -13.08 1.03 2.42
C GLU A 116 -14.32 0.67 1.58
N GLY A 117 -14.80 1.61 0.77
CA GLY A 117 -15.88 1.38 -0.19
C GLY A 117 -15.55 0.39 -1.32
N ILE A 118 -14.29 0.32 -1.76
CA ILE A 118 -13.82 -0.73 -2.70
C ILE A 118 -13.90 -2.09 -2.00
N MET A 119 -13.36 -2.20 -0.78
CA MET A 119 -13.33 -3.45 -0.03
C MET A 119 -14.74 -3.96 0.32
N GLN A 120 -15.65 -3.07 0.71
CA GLN A 120 -17.06 -3.42 0.96
C GLN A 120 -17.73 -4.04 -0.27
N ARG A 121 -17.41 -3.56 -1.48
CA ARG A 121 -17.92 -4.16 -2.71
C ARG A 121 -17.34 -5.55 -2.96
N VAL A 122 -16.04 -5.74 -2.72
CA VAL A 122 -15.39 -7.06 -2.79
C VAL A 122 -16.04 -8.04 -1.80
N GLU A 123 -16.35 -7.59 -0.58
CA GLU A 123 -17.02 -8.41 0.43
C GLU A 123 -18.40 -8.91 -0.02
N VAL A 124 -19.16 -8.08 -0.74
CA VAL A 124 -20.44 -8.49 -1.32
C VAL A 124 -20.31 -9.13 -2.72
N LEU A 125 -19.08 -9.44 -3.15
CA LEU A 125 -18.73 -10.05 -4.43
C LEU A 125 -19.08 -9.20 -5.66
N ASP A 126 -19.24 -7.88 -5.48
CA ASP A 126 -19.40 -6.89 -6.54
C ASP A 126 -18.03 -6.38 -7.03
N TYR A 127 -17.29 -7.26 -7.70
CA TYR A 127 -15.96 -6.92 -8.23
C TYR A 127 -16.02 -5.86 -9.34
N ALA A 128 -17.09 -5.85 -10.14
CA ALA A 128 -17.28 -4.85 -11.18
C ALA A 128 -17.43 -3.44 -10.57
N GLY A 129 -18.29 -3.28 -9.57
CA GLY A 129 -18.41 -2.02 -8.86
C GLY A 129 -17.15 -1.65 -8.06
N ALA A 130 -16.39 -2.64 -7.57
CA ALA A 130 -15.09 -2.40 -6.92
C ALA A 130 -14.09 -1.79 -7.91
N VAL A 131 -14.03 -2.31 -9.14
CA VAL A 131 -13.22 -1.74 -10.24
C VAL A 131 -13.66 -0.31 -10.56
N GLU A 132 -14.95 -0.05 -10.70
CA GLU A 132 -15.47 1.30 -10.96
C GLU A 132 -15.04 2.31 -9.88
N ARG A 133 -15.10 1.90 -8.60
CA ARG A 133 -14.65 2.74 -7.49
C ARG A 133 -13.14 2.96 -7.48
N ALA A 134 -12.35 1.94 -7.77
CA ALA A 134 -10.90 2.07 -7.88
C ALA A 134 -10.50 3.03 -9.01
N LEU A 135 -11.17 2.93 -10.17
CA LEU A 135 -10.95 3.86 -11.30
C LEU A 135 -11.35 5.30 -10.94
N ALA A 136 -12.49 5.49 -10.28
CA ALA A 136 -12.92 6.82 -9.83
C ALA A 136 -11.90 7.44 -8.85
N LEU A 137 -11.36 6.65 -7.92
CA LEU A 137 -10.31 7.11 -7.01
C LEU A 137 -9.04 7.52 -7.76
N LEU A 138 -8.61 6.77 -8.78
CA LEU A 138 -7.46 7.17 -9.60
C LEU A 138 -7.69 8.51 -10.31
N VAL A 139 -8.90 8.74 -10.84
CA VAL A 139 -9.27 10.03 -11.46
C VAL A 139 -9.23 11.16 -10.44
N ASP A 140 -9.72 10.95 -9.22
CA ASP A 140 -9.67 11.96 -8.16
C ASP A 140 -8.21 12.31 -7.79
N LEU A 141 -7.31 11.32 -7.80
CA LEU A 141 -5.88 11.50 -7.51
C LEU A 141 -5.13 12.30 -8.58
N ASP A 142 -5.62 12.40 -9.82
CA ASP A 142 -5.00 13.19 -10.89
C ASP A 142 -5.02 14.69 -10.59
N SER A 143 -5.97 15.14 -9.76
CA SER A 143 -6.05 16.54 -9.31
C SER A 143 -5.09 16.88 -8.16
N CYS A 144 -4.39 15.88 -7.62
CA CYS A 144 -3.60 15.98 -6.40
C CYS A 144 -2.09 15.79 -6.68
N SER A 145 -1.24 16.28 -5.78
CA SER A 145 0.22 16.15 -5.90
C SER A 145 0.88 15.86 -4.56
N GLY A 146 2.02 15.18 -4.58
CA GLY A 146 2.85 14.91 -3.40
C GLY A 146 2.85 13.44 -2.99
N SER A 147 3.73 13.10 -2.03
CA SER A 147 4.01 11.71 -1.64
C SER A 147 2.79 10.94 -1.15
N GLY A 148 1.86 11.60 -0.45
CA GLY A 148 0.61 10.98 -0.01
C GLY A 148 -0.29 10.54 -1.17
N ARG A 149 -0.35 11.35 -2.24
CA ARG A 149 -1.06 11.02 -3.48
C ARG A 149 -0.36 9.86 -4.21
N ASP A 150 0.96 9.88 -4.27
CA ASP A 150 1.74 8.82 -4.93
C ASP A 150 1.58 7.47 -4.22
N GLN A 151 1.57 7.49 -2.88
CA GLN A 151 1.29 6.29 -2.07
C GLN A 151 -0.12 5.77 -2.31
N GLU A 152 -1.12 6.66 -2.37
CA GLU A 152 -2.50 6.27 -2.61
C GLU A 152 -2.71 5.73 -4.03
N GLU A 153 -2.08 6.34 -5.04
CA GLU A 153 -2.09 5.83 -6.42
C GLU A 153 -1.50 4.43 -6.47
N GLU A 154 -0.41 4.19 -5.74
CA GLU A 154 0.25 2.88 -5.71
C GLU A 154 -0.64 1.78 -5.14
N ILE A 155 -1.26 2.04 -3.99
CA ILE A 155 -2.21 1.13 -3.37
C ILE A 155 -3.40 0.89 -4.31
N THR A 156 -3.95 1.96 -4.89
CA THR A 156 -5.15 1.88 -5.74
C THR A 156 -4.88 1.13 -7.05
N ARG A 157 -3.75 1.38 -7.71
CA ARG A 157 -3.34 0.63 -8.92
C ARG A 157 -3.10 -0.84 -8.61
N GLY A 158 -2.45 -1.14 -7.48
CA GLY A 158 -2.25 -2.50 -7.00
C GLY A 158 -3.56 -3.28 -6.83
N MET A 159 -4.54 -2.66 -6.16
CA MET A 159 -5.89 -3.23 -6.02
C MET A 159 -6.59 -3.37 -7.37
N LEU A 160 -6.57 -2.33 -8.21
CA LEU A 160 -7.24 -2.33 -9.50
C LEU A 160 -6.72 -3.45 -10.42
N GLY A 161 -5.40 -3.65 -10.50
CA GLY A 161 -4.81 -4.75 -11.26
C GLY A 161 -5.30 -6.13 -10.81
N GLN A 162 -5.38 -6.35 -9.49
CA GLN A 162 -5.89 -7.60 -8.93
C GLN A 162 -7.39 -7.79 -9.20
N LEU A 163 -8.20 -6.75 -8.98
CA LEU A 163 -9.65 -6.78 -9.23
C LEU A 163 -9.96 -7.05 -10.71
N LEU A 164 -9.22 -6.43 -11.63
CA LEU A 164 -9.37 -6.68 -13.07
C LEU A 164 -9.01 -8.13 -13.42
N ARG A 165 -7.92 -8.69 -12.86
CA ARG A 165 -7.61 -10.12 -13.02
C ARG A 165 -8.72 -11.02 -12.47
N HIS A 166 -9.27 -10.70 -11.30
CA HIS A 166 -10.38 -11.45 -10.70
C HIS A 166 -11.66 -11.44 -11.55
N LEU A 167 -11.82 -10.46 -12.45
CA LEU A 167 -12.89 -10.42 -13.44
C LEU A 167 -12.52 -11.06 -14.79
N GLY A 168 -11.33 -11.66 -14.91
CA GLY A 168 -10.81 -12.15 -16.18
C GLY A 168 -10.44 -11.04 -17.19
N ARG A 169 -10.44 -9.76 -16.77
CA ARG A 169 -10.08 -8.59 -17.59
C ARG A 169 -8.57 -8.39 -17.61
N VAL A 170 -7.85 -9.44 -18.01
CA VAL A 170 -6.39 -9.55 -17.83
C VAL A 170 -5.62 -8.51 -18.66
N ASP A 171 -6.12 -8.14 -19.84
CA ASP A 171 -5.54 -7.08 -20.68
C ASP A 171 -5.57 -5.71 -20.02
N GLU A 172 -6.63 -5.41 -19.29
CA GLU A 172 -6.75 -4.17 -18.53
C GLU A 172 -5.92 -4.23 -17.25
N ALA A 173 -5.77 -5.41 -16.63
CA ALA A 173 -5.00 -5.59 -15.40
C ALA A 173 -3.49 -5.33 -15.57
N LEU A 174 -2.90 -5.80 -16.68
CA LEU A 174 -1.44 -5.75 -16.90
C LEU A 174 -0.79 -4.40 -16.65
N PRO A 175 -1.23 -3.28 -17.29
CA PRO A 175 -0.54 -2.00 -17.12
C PRO A 175 -0.53 -1.54 -15.66
N HIS A 176 -1.54 -1.90 -14.87
CA HIS A 176 -1.57 -1.59 -13.43
C HIS A 176 -0.59 -2.48 -12.65
N LEU A 177 -0.57 -3.78 -12.91
CA LEU A 177 0.32 -4.73 -12.25
C LEU A 177 1.81 -4.46 -12.57
N GLU A 178 2.12 -4.16 -13.84
CA GLU A 178 3.49 -3.82 -14.28
C GLU A 178 3.96 -2.52 -13.66
N TRP A 179 3.09 -1.50 -13.64
CA TRP A 179 3.40 -0.23 -12.99
C TRP A 179 3.68 -0.43 -11.50
N THR A 180 2.86 -1.20 -10.79
CA THR A 180 3.06 -1.41 -9.34
C THR A 180 4.29 -2.27 -9.06
N LEU A 181 4.58 -3.29 -9.88
CA LEU A 181 5.85 -4.03 -9.79
C LEU A 181 7.05 -3.09 -9.91
N ALA A 182 7.05 -2.18 -10.90
CA ALA A 182 8.15 -1.24 -11.08
C ALA A 182 8.33 -0.32 -9.86
N ARG A 183 7.24 0.04 -9.17
CA ARG A 183 7.28 0.82 -7.93
C ARG A 183 7.86 0.03 -6.77
N CYS A 184 7.41 -1.21 -6.53
CA CYS A 184 7.99 -2.08 -5.51
C CYS A 184 9.49 -2.31 -5.75
N GLN A 185 9.90 -2.50 -7.01
CA GLN A 185 11.31 -2.61 -7.40
C GLN A 185 12.12 -1.36 -7.07
N ALA A 186 11.59 -0.17 -7.37
CA ALA A 186 12.26 1.09 -7.05
C ALA A 186 12.41 1.31 -5.54
N GLN A 187 11.51 0.77 -4.73
CA GLN A 187 11.52 0.88 -3.26
C GLN A 187 12.31 -0.23 -2.57
N GLY A 188 12.68 -1.30 -3.29
CA GLY A 188 13.27 -2.49 -2.68
C GLY A 188 12.28 -3.30 -1.83
N ASP A 189 10.98 -3.17 -2.09
CA ASP A 189 9.93 -3.95 -1.42
C ASP A 189 9.92 -5.39 -1.93
N ALA A 190 10.68 -6.25 -1.27
CA ALA A 190 10.82 -7.66 -1.65
C ALA A 190 9.47 -8.39 -1.64
N GLU A 191 8.61 -8.13 -0.65
CA GLU A 191 7.31 -8.79 -0.56
C GLU A 191 6.41 -8.39 -1.73
N GLY A 192 6.28 -7.09 -2.00
CA GLY A 192 5.50 -6.58 -3.11
C GLY A 192 6.02 -7.06 -4.47
N ILE A 193 7.35 -7.14 -4.66
CA ILE A 193 7.95 -7.72 -5.87
C ILE A 193 7.46 -9.15 -6.10
N GLY A 194 7.50 -10.00 -5.07
CA GLY A 194 7.03 -11.38 -5.15
C GLY A 194 5.55 -11.48 -5.50
N VAL A 195 4.72 -10.66 -4.86
CA VAL A 195 3.27 -10.58 -5.13
C VAL A 195 3.02 -10.24 -6.60
N TYR A 196 3.59 -9.15 -7.10
CA TYR A 196 3.28 -8.70 -8.47
C TYR A 196 3.94 -9.56 -9.55
N LEU A 197 5.10 -10.16 -9.30
CA LEU A 197 5.67 -11.18 -10.20
C LEU A 197 4.74 -12.39 -10.34
N ARG A 198 4.13 -12.84 -9.24
CA ARG A 198 3.13 -13.92 -9.27
C ARG A 198 1.89 -13.49 -10.04
N GLN A 199 1.34 -12.31 -9.76
CA GLN A 199 0.15 -11.81 -10.47
C GLN A 199 0.38 -11.71 -11.98
N LEU A 200 1.55 -11.23 -12.42
CA LEU A 200 1.91 -11.14 -13.83
C LEU A 200 2.18 -12.50 -14.46
N HIS A 201 2.77 -13.43 -13.71
CA HIS A 201 2.92 -14.82 -14.15
C HIS A 201 1.55 -15.45 -14.44
N GLU A 202 0.62 -15.35 -13.50
CA GLU A 202 -0.73 -15.85 -13.67
C GLU A 202 -1.49 -15.11 -14.79
N ALA A 203 -1.27 -13.80 -14.98
CA ALA A 203 -1.85 -13.05 -16.10
C ALA A 203 -1.40 -13.56 -17.48
N ASP A 204 -0.18 -14.09 -17.62
CA ASP A 204 0.25 -14.74 -18.86
C ASP A 204 -0.40 -16.13 -19.02
N ARG A 205 -0.52 -16.88 -17.91
CA ARG A 205 -1.21 -18.17 -17.87
C ARG A 205 -2.68 -18.05 -18.27
N ASP A 206 -3.39 -17.08 -17.69
CA ASP A 206 -4.81 -16.78 -17.98
C ASP A 206 -5.05 -16.47 -19.48
N ARG A 207 -4.04 -15.97 -20.19
CA ARG A 207 -4.08 -15.73 -21.65
C ARG A 207 -3.70 -16.94 -22.50
N GLY A 208 -3.29 -18.04 -21.88
CA GLY A 208 -2.84 -19.26 -22.55
C GLY A 208 -1.52 -19.08 -23.31
N ARG A 209 -0.67 -18.12 -22.90
CA ARG A 209 0.64 -17.87 -23.53
C ARG A 209 1.80 -18.20 -22.58
N PRO A 210 3.02 -18.42 -23.08
CA PRO A 210 4.19 -18.59 -22.23
C PRO A 210 4.35 -17.40 -21.29
N SER A 211 4.62 -17.67 -20.02
CA SER A 211 4.85 -16.60 -19.06
C SER A 211 6.25 -16.02 -19.19
N THR A 212 6.32 -14.72 -19.43
CA THR A 212 7.57 -13.95 -19.48
C THR A 212 8.10 -13.63 -18.07
N TRP A 213 7.27 -13.82 -17.05
CA TRP A 213 7.55 -13.49 -15.65
C TRP A 213 7.99 -14.69 -14.80
N ALA A 214 7.71 -15.91 -15.25
CA ALA A 214 7.93 -17.14 -14.47
C ALA A 214 9.38 -17.32 -14.00
N LEU A 215 10.37 -17.03 -14.84
CA LEU A 215 11.78 -17.17 -14.46
C LEU A 215 12.21 -16.11 -13.44
N ARG A 216 11.74 -14.86 -13.59
CA ARG A 216 11.98 -13.79 -12.60
C ARG A 216 11.32 -14.11 -11.26
N LEU A 217 10.12 -14.69 -11.29
CA LEU A 217 9.45 -15.18 -10.09
C LEU A 217 10.25 -16.31 -9.43
N ALA A 218 10.76 -17.27 -10.21
CA ALA A 218 11.60 -18.35 -9.68
C ALA A 218 12.88 -17.83 -9.04
N GLU A 219 13.57 -16.88 -9.67
CA GLU A 219 14.76 -16.21 -9.08
C GLU A 219 14.42 -15.51 -7.77
N HIS A 220 13.29 -14.79 -7.74
CA HIS A 220 12.82 -14.13 -6.53
C HIS A 220 12.51 -15.12 -5.40
N LEU A 221 11.80 -16.21 -5.70
CA LEU A 221 11.45 -17.24 -4.72
C LEU A 221 12.69 -17.94 -4.16
N GLU A 222 13.65 -18.30 -5.01
CA GLU A 222 14.91 -18.90 -4.57
C GLU A 222 15.70 -17.97 -3.65
N ALA A 223 15.78 -16.68 -3.99
CA ALA A 223 16.43 -15.67 -3.14
C ALA A 223 15.75 -15.51 -1.78
N ASN A 224 14.46 -15.85 -1.67
CA ASN A 224 13.68 -15.78 -0.44
C ASN A 224 13.48 -17.15 0.25
N GLY A 225 14.24 -18.17 -0.16
CA GLY A 225 14.28 -19.48 0.52
C GLY A 225 13.25 -20.50 0.03
N ASP A 226 12.49 -20.21 -1.02
CA ASP A 226 11.51 -21.12 -1.62
C ASP A 226 12.07 -21.79 -2.89
N ALA A 227 13.13 -22.59 -2.69
CA ALA A 227 13.86 -23.24 -3.78
C ALA A 227 13.04 -24.33 -4.50
N ASP A 228 12.12 -24.99 -3.80
CA ASP A 228 11.26 -26.01 -4.38
C ASP A 228 10.25 -25.39 -5.36
N GLU A 229 9.61 -24.27 -4.99
CA GLU A 229 8.71 -23.56 -5.90
C GLU A 229 9.46 -22.96 -7.09
N ALA A 230 10.65 -22.41 -6.86
CA ALA A 230 11.51 -21.91 -7.94
C ALA A 230 11.90 -23.02 -8.93
N ALA A 231 12.26 -24.20 -8.43
CA ALA A 231 12.58 -25.37 -9.27
C ALA A 231 11.37 -25.84 -10.08
N TRP A 232 10.18 -25.84 -9.46
CA TRP A 232 8.91 -26.14 -10.14
C TRP A 232 8.62 -25.16 -11.28
N LEU A 233 8.68 -23.85 -11.04
CA LEU A 233 8.44 -22.85 -12.09
C LEU A 233 9.40 -23.03 -13.28
N ARG A 234 10.67 -23.31 -13.00
CA ARG A 234 11.68 -23.57 -14.03
C ARG A 234 11.38 -24.85 -14.82
N SER A 235 10.91 -25.91 -14.17
CA SER A 235 10.53 -27.15 -14.87
C SER A 235 9.34 -26.93 -15.79
N VAL A 236 8.33 -26.18 -15.34
CA VAL A 236 7.15 -25.81 -16.13
C VAL A 236 7.54 -25.02 -17.38
N VAL A 237 8.34 -23.95 -17.23
CA VAL A 237 8.81 -23.14 -18.38
C VAL A 237 9.62 -23.97 -19.37
N ARG A 238 10.51 -24.83 -18.89
CA ARG A 238 11.32 -25.71 -19.75
C ARG A 238 10.46 -26.70 -20.53
N ARG A 239 9.42 -27.24 -19.89
CA ARG A 239 8.56 -28.27 -20.46
C ARG A 239 7.55 -27.69 -21.46
N PHE A 240 7.07 -26.48 -21.19
CA PHE A 240 6.03 -25.83 -21.98
C PHE A 240 6.49 -24.47 -22.51
N PRO A 241 7.50 -24.43 -23.40
CA PRO A 241 8.05 -23.17 -23.92
C PRO A 241 7.03 -22.37 -24.74
N GLU A 242 6.02 -23.02 -25.31
CA GLU A 242 4.94 -22.40 -26.10
C GLU A 242 3.67 -22.12 -25.27
N GLY A 243 3.72 -22.32 -23.94
CA GLY A 243 2.60 -22.12 -23.03
C GLY A 243 2.04 -23.43 -22.49
N GLU A 244 1.46 -23.36 -21.29
CA GLU A 244 0.91 -24.53 -20.62
C GLU A 244 -0.35 -25.10 -21.33
N PRO A 245 -0.49 -26.43 -21.42
CA PRO A 245 -1.73 -27.07 -21.82
C PRO A 245 -2.90 -26.66 -20.92
N LEU A 246 -4.11 -26.57 -21.48
CA LEU A 246 -5.34 -26.17 -20.78
C LEU A 246 -5.57 -26.91 -19.46
N LEU A 247 -5.20 -28.19 -19.42
CA LEU A 247 -5.29 -29.04 -18.25
C LEU A 247 -4.04 -29.94 -18.18
N ARG A 248 -3.42 -29.98 -17.01
CA ARG A 248 -2.25 -30.80 -16.68
C ARG A 248 -2.56 -31.72 -15.50
N MET A 249 -1.86 -32.84 -15.44
CA MET A 249 -1.88 -33.73 -14.28
C MET A 249 -0.59 -33.54 -13.50
N VAL A 250 -0.71 -32.91 -12.35
CA VAL A 250 0.40 -32.67 -11.43
C VAL A 250 0.28 -33.62 -10.26
N VAL A 251 1.40 -34.14 -9.79
CA VAL A 251 1.47 -35.04 -8.64
C VAL A 251 2.23 -34.35 -7.52
N SER A 252 1.66 -34.34 -6.32
CA SER A 252 2.36 -33.98 -5.10
C SER A 252 2.83 -35.27 -4.41
N VAL A 253 4.15 -35.41 -4.23
CA VAL A 253 4.77 -36.53 -3.51
C VAL A 253 5.47 -35.98 -2.28
N ASP A 254 4.94 -36.28 -1.09
CA ASP A 254 5.36 -35.72 0.21
C ASP A 254 5.47 -34.18 0.18
N GLY A 255 4.51 -33.51 -0.47
CA GLY A 255 4.42 -32.05 -0.55
C GLY A 255 5.19 -31.41 -1.70
N ARG A 256 6.04 -32.16 -2.42
CA ARG A 256 6.78 -31.64 -3.59
C ARG A 256 6.03 -31.95 -4.88
N ARG A 257 5.94 -30.96 -5.77
CA ARG A 257 5.15 -31.05 -7.01
C ARG A 257 5.99 -31.51 -8.19
N PHE A 258 5.40 -32.38 -9.00
CA PHE A 258 5.98 -32.95 -10.21
C PHE A 258 4.92 -33.06 -11.31
N GLU A 259 5.33 -33.01 -12.56
CA GLU A 259 4.47 -33.52 -13.64
C GLU A 259 4.31 -35.03 -13.49
N LEU A 260 3.16 -35.57 -13.88
CA LEU A 260 2.84 -37.00 -13.68
C LEU A 260 3.91 -37.95 -14.24
N ASP A 261 4.53 -37.60 -15.38
CA ASP A 261 5.56 -38.41 -16.02
C ASP A 261 6.97 -38.22 -15.40
N GLU A 262 7.15 -37.24 -14.53
CA GLU A 262 8.37 -37.01 -13.76
C GLU A 262 8.32 -37.63 -12.35
N ALA A 263 7.11 -37.91 -11.85
CA ALA A 263 6.91 -38.44 -10.51
C ALA A 263 7.45 -39.87 -10.36
N ARG A 264 8.38 -40.07 -9.43
CA ARG A 264 8.80 -41.41 -8.99
C ARG A 264 7.95 -41.83 -7.81
N LEU A 265 7.06 -42.79 -8.06
CA LEU A 265 6.16 -43.34 -7.06
C LEU A 265 6.84 -44.53 -6.38
N GLU A 266 7.16 -44.36 -5.10
CA GLU A 266 7.73 -45.40 -4.25
C GLU A 266 6.71 -45.80 -3.18
N GLU A 267 6.77 -47.06 -2.75
CA GLU A 267 5.87 -47.59 -1.74
C GLU A 267 6.07 -46.85 -0.40
N GLY A 268 4.96 -46.50 0.27
CA GLY A 268 4.98 -45.79 1.57
C GLY A 268 5.04 -44.27 1.50
N ARG A 269 5.04 -43.64 0.31
CA ARG A 269 4.98 -42.17 0.15
C ARG A 269 3.54 -41.68 0.04
N THR A 270 3.30 -40.44 0.49
CA THR A 270 1.98 -39.80 0.31
C THR A 270 1.91 -39.19 -1.08
N VAL A 271 0.93 -39.63 -1.87
CA VAL A 271 0.78 -39.21 -3.27
C VAL A 271 -0.60 -38.58 -3.45
N GLN A 272 -0.63 -37.37 -4.00
CA GLN A 272 -1.86 -36.69 -4.40
C GLN A 272 -1.78 -36.34 -5.89
N VAL A 273 -2.80 -36.74 -6.65
CA VAL A 273 -2.94 -36.34 -8.06
C VAL A 273 -3.85 -35.10 -8.12
N LEU A 274 -3.40 -34.09 -8.84
CA LEU A 274 -4.03 -32.79 -9.00
C LEU A 274 -4.27 -32.52 -10.49
N PHE A 275 -5.48 -32.08 -10.83
CA PHE A 275 -5.77 -31.56 -12.16
C PHE A 275 -5.56 -30.04 -12.14
N GLN A 276 -4.49 -29.59 -12.77
CA GLN A 276 -4.10 -28.18 -12.80
C GLN A 276 -4.47 -27.55 -14.14
N ARG A 277 -5.36 -26.57 -14.12
CA ARG A 277 -5.66 -25.76 -15.32
C ARG A 277 -4.52 -24.77 -15.59
N ASN A 278 -4.41 -24.33 -16.84
CA ASN A 278 -3.52 -23.24 -17.24
C ASN A 278 -4.04 -21.84 -16.83
N ARG A 279 -5.05 -21.78 -15.99
CA ARG A 279 -5.60 -20.55 -15.42
C ARG A 279 -6.12 -20.82 -14.04
N GLU A 280 -6.18 -19.78 -13.22
CA GLU A 280 -6.88 -19.85 -11.95
C GLU A 280 -8.40 -19.74 -12.16
N VAL A 281 -9.14 -20.27 -11.20
CA VAL A 281 -10.58 -20.01 -11.09
C VAL A 281 -10.73 -18.56 -10.64
N LEU A 282 -11.64 -17.81 -11.26
CA LEU A 282 -11.84 -16.42 -10.89
C LEU A 282 -12.32 -16.31 -9.44
N ALA A 283 -11.76 -15.35 -8.70
CA ALA A 283 -12.05 -15.15 -7.28
C ALA A 283 -13.55 -15.03 -6.93
N PRO A 284 -14.41 -14.35 -7.73
CA PRO A 284 -15.84 -14.32 -7.44
C PRO A 284 -16.46 -15.72 -7.50
N ALA A 285 -16.07 -16.56 -8.47
CA ALA A 285 -16.57 -17.93 -8.60
C ALA A 285 -16.14 -18.83 -7.44
N GLN A 286 -14.87 -18.71 -7.00
CA GLN A 286 -14.38 -19.41 -5.81
C GLN A 286 -15.18 -19.04 -4.56
N ARG A 287 -15.37 -17.73 -4.32
CA ARG A 287 -16.10 -17.21 -3.15
C ARG A 287 -17.58 -17.59 -3.16
N TRP A 288 -18.23 -17.55 -4.33
CA TRP A 288 -19.61 -18.02 -4.46
C TRP A 288 -19.72 -19.53 -4.19
N THR A 289 -18.77 -20.31 -4.67
CA THR A 289 -18.69 -21.76 -4.38
C THR A 289 -18.53 -22.04 -2.89
N GLU A 290 -17.66 -21.29 -2.20
CA GLU A 290 -17.48 -21.39 -0.75
C GLU A 290 -18.78 -21.09 0.00
N ARG A 291 -19.45 -19.97 -0.32
CA ARG A 291 -20.76 -19.62 0.26
C ARG A 291 -21.80 -20.71 -0.02
N GLY A 292 -21.85 -21.25 -1.23
CA GLY A 292 -22.75 -22.34 -1.59
C GLY A 292 -22.54 -23.57 -0.72
N ARG A 293 -21.28 -23.95 -0.46
CA ARG A 293 -20.94 -25.07 0.46
C ARG A 293 -21.36 -24.79 1.90
N GLU A 294 -21.18 -23.58 2.39
CA GLU A 294 -21.63 -23.16 3.72
C GLU A 294 -23.16 -23.23 3.86
N HIS A 295 -23.89 -22.72 2.87
CA HIS A 295 -25.36 -22.81 2.82
C HIS A 295 -25.83 -24.27 2.77
N GLY A 296 -25.23 -25.10 1.92
CA GLY A 296 -25.58 -26.51 1.78
C GLY A 296 -25.31 -27.33 3.05
N SER A 297 -24.21 -27.05 3.74
CA SER A 297 -23.88 -27.68 5.03
C SER A 297 -24.87 -27.28 6.14
N GLY A 298 -25.48 -26.10 6.01
CA GLY A 298 -26.55 -25.62 6.88
C GLY A 298 -27.96 -25.96 6.40
N GLU A 299 -28.13 -26.91 5.48
CA GLU A 299 -29.42 -27.37 4.91
C GLU A 299 -30.24 -26.26 4.19
N ARG A 300 -29.60 -25.14 3.83
CA ARG A 300 -30.18 -24.04 3.06
C ARG A 300 -29.95 -24.26 1.56
N PHE A 301 -30.64 -25.26 1.00
CA PHE A 301 -30.34 -25.76 -0.34
C PHE A 301 -30.69 -24.79 -1.46
N GLU A 302 -31.75 -23.99 -1.31
CA GLU A 302 -32.13 -22.99 -2.33
C GLU A 302 -31.06 -21.90 -2.44
N GLU A 303 -30.58 -21.38 -1.31
CA GLU A 303 -29.50 -20.40 -1.27
C GLU A 303 -28.17 -20.99 -1.75
N ALA A 304 -27.91 -22.26 -1.43
CA ALA A 304 -26.72 -22.96 -1.92
C ALA A 304 -26.73 -23.06 -3.45
N ILE A 305 -27.85 -23.46 -4.06
CA ILE A 305 -28.01 -23.54 -5.52
C ILE A 305 -27.83 -22.17 -6.15
N ALA A 306 -28.45 -21.12 -5.59
CA ALA A 306 -28.28 -19.76 -6.11
C ALA A 306 -26.81 -19.32 -6.10
N CYS A 307 -26.05 -19.67 -5.04
CA CYS A 307 -24.62 -19.40 -4.98
C CYS A 307 -23.84 -20.15 -6.06
N PHE A 308 -24.13 -21.43 -6.30
CA PHE A 308 -23.44 -22.19 -7.37
C PHE A 308 -23.77 -21.67 -8.77
N VAL A 309 -25.01 -21.23 -9.02
CA VAL A 309 -25.38 -20.55 -10.27
C VAL A 309 -24.58 -19.26 -10.43
N ALA A 310 -24.48 -18.43 -9.39
CA ALA A 310 -23.67 -17.21 -9.43
C ALA A 310 -22.17 -17.51 -9.63
N ALA A 311 -21.65 -18.62 -9.10
CA ALA A 311 -20.28 -19.06 -9.35
C ALA A 311 -20.05 -19.41 -10.82
N ALA A 312 -20.94 -20.21 -11.42
CA ALA A 312 -20.86 -20.60 -12.82
C ALA A 312 -21.02 -19.41 -13.79
N GLU A 313 -21.84 -18.42 -13.42
CA GLU A 313 -21.97 -17.16 -14.16
C GLU A 313 -20.70 -16.31 -14.06
N ALA A 314 -20.04 -16.31 -12.90
CA ALA A 314 -18.81 -15.55 -12.67
C ALA A 314 -17.59 -16.14 -13.39
N ASP A 315 -17.49 -17.47 -13.51
CA ASP A 315 -16.45 -18.14 -14.28
C ASP A 315 -17.02 -19.30 -15.10
N VAL A 316 -17.38 -19.02 -16.35
CA VAL A 316 -17.94 -20.03 -17.27
C VAL A 316 -16.99 -21.19 -17.57
N HIS A 317 -15.70 -21.06 -17.23
CA HIS A 317 -14.70 -22.10 -17.40
C HIS A 317 -14.51 -22.96 -16.13
N ASP A 318 -15.16 -22.61 -15.03
CA ASP A 318 -15.27 -23.41 -13.80
C ASP A 318 -16.71 -23.43 -13.25
N PRO A 319 -17.63 -24.12 -13.95
CA PRO A 319 -19.05 -24.13 -13.59
C PRO A 319 -19.39 -24.96 -12.35
#